data_AF-A0A821K1N9-F1
#
_entry.id   AF-A0A821K1N9-F1
#
_cell.length_a   1.000
_cell.length_b   1.000
_cell.length_c   1.000
_cell.angle_alpha   90.00
_cell.angle_beta   90.00
_cell.angle_gamma   90.00
#
_symmetry.space_group_name_H-M   'P 1'
#
loop_
_entity.id
_entity.type
_entity.pdbx_description
1 polymer ?
#
loop_
_entity_poly.entity_id
_entity_poly.type
_entity_poly.pdbx_seq_one_letter_code
_entity_poly.pdbx_strand_id
1 'polypeptide(L)' 'ICVEPDHATLKKAKDCKPIQYPKPDNKITFDLLSSVALTNTNHDHDQPSHLTLKNDSIPTSINLPVYDGPEQRYCPAGRE' A
#
# COMPACT_ATOMS: atom_id res chain seq x y z
N ILE A 1 0.03 -4.23 27.02
CA ILE A 1 0.20 -3.14 26.03
C ILE A 1 1.43 -3.52 25.22
N CYS A 2 1.30 -3.73 23.91
CA CYS A 2 2.44 -4.01 23.04
C CYS A 2 3.39 -2.79 23.06
N VAL A 3 4.68 -3.02 23.26
CA VAL A 3 5.67 -1.95 23.58
C VAL A 3 6.43 -1.47 22.33
N GLU A 4 6.27 -2.16 21.20
CA GLU A 4 7.01 -1.91 19.96
C GLU A 4 6.17 -1.09 18.95
N PRO A 5 6.81 -0.21 18.14
CA PRO A 5 6.10 0.59 17.15
C PRO A 5 5.69 -0.24 15.93
N ASP A 6 4.50 0.01 15.38
CA ASP A 6 3.91 -0.77 14.26
C ASP A 6 4.84 -0.88 13.03
N HIS A 7 5.60 0.17 12.72
CA HIS A 7 6.52 0.16 11.57
C HIS A 7 7.68 -0.85 11.75
N ALA A 8 7.96 -1.29 12.97
CA ALA A 8 9.03 -2.24 13.30
C ALA A 8 8.52 -3.70 13.36
N THR A 9 7.21 -3.93 13.23
CA THR A 9 6.63 -5.27 13.41
C THR A 9 6.53 -6.08 12.12
N LEU A 10 6.93 -5.53 10.96
CA LEU A 10 6.91 -6.24 9.69
C LEU A 10 7.95 -7.37 9.64
N LYS A 11 7.50 -8.54 9.20
CA LYS A 11 8.36 -9.69 8.88
C LYS A 11 8.81 -9.61 7.43
N LYS A 12 10.00 -10.14 7.13
CA LYS A 12 10.51 -10.22 5.75
C LYS A 12 9.58 -11.10 4.92
N ALA A 13 9.39 -10.76 3.65
CA ALA A 13 8.44 -11.46 2.77
C ALA A 13 8.76 -12.96 2.66
N LYS A 14 10.05 -13.32 2.62
CA LYS A 14 10.52 -14.72 2.57
C LYS A 14 10.13 -15.58 3.78
N ASP A 15 9.85 -14.95 4.92
CA ASP A 15 9.50 -15.64 6.17
C ASP A 15 7.96 -15.73 6.36
N CYS A 16 7.19 -15.24 5.38
CA CYS A 16 5.73 -15.17 5.39
C CYS A 16 5.13 -16.00 4.25
N LYS A 17 3.89 -16.43 4.43
CA LYS A 17 3.09 -17.05 3.35
C LYS A 17 2.24 -15.97 2.68
N PRO A 18 2.28 -15.84 1.34
CA PRO A 18 1.40 -14.92 0.62
C PRO A 18 -0.08 -15.24 0.90
N ILE A 19 -0.87 -14.19 1.11
CA ILE A 19 -2.32 -14.31 1.29
C ILE A 19 -2.97 -14.28 -0.09
N GLN A 20 -3.81 -15.28 -0.39
CA GLN A 20 -4.59 -15.32 -1.62
C GLN A 20 -5.96 -14.68 -1.37
N TYR A 21 -6.09 -13.40 -1.75
CA TYR A 21 -7.38 -12.72 -1.73
C TYR A 21 -8.23 -13.15 -2.93
N PRO A 22 -9.52 -13.45 -2.75
CA PRO A 22 -10.43 -13.70 -3.86
C PRO A 22 -10.58 -12.44 -4.73
N LYS A 23 -10.87 -12.64 -6.00
CA LYS A 23 -11.21 -11.53 -6.89
C LYS A 23 -12.55 -10.90 -6.44
N PRO A 24 -12.71 -9.58 -6.58
CA PRO A 24 -13.97 -8.93 -6.26
C PRO A 24 -15.12 -9.44 -7.15
N ASP A 25 -16.31 -9.55 -6.57
CA ASP A 25 -17.53 -10.04 -7.23
C ASP A 25 -18.43 -8.92 -7.79
N ASN A 26 -18.06 -7.66 -7.55
CA ASN A 26 -18.78 -6.44 -7.93
C ASN A 26 -20.23 -6.37 -7.40
N LYS A 27 -20.52 -7.07 -6.30
CA LYS A 27 -21.82 -7.03 -5.61
C LYS A 27 -21.65 -6.75 -4.12
N ILE A 28 -20.76 -7.49 -3.48
CA ILE A 28 -20.42 -7.36 -2.05
C ILE A 28 -18.98 -6.87 -1.90
N THR A 29 -18.11 -7.26 -2.84
CA THR A 29 -16.68 -6.96 -2.86
C THR A 29 -16.34 -6.26 -4.16
N PHE A 30 -15.50 -5.22 -4.08
CA PHE A 30 -15.19 -4.34 -5.21
C PHE A 30 -13.69 -4.18 -5.35
N ASP A 31 -13.25 -3.80 -6.53
CA ASP A 31 -11.86 -3.41 -6.74
C ASP A 31 -11.56 -2.04 -6.12
N LEU A 32 -10.26 -1.75 -5.99
CA LEU A 32 -9.76 -0.54 -5.34
C LEU A 32 -10.16 0.72 -6.09
N LEU A 33 -10.13 0.73 -7.43
CA LEU A 33 -10.41 1.93 -8.23
C LEU A 33 -11.89 2.29 -8.16
N SER A 34 -12.77 1.28 -8.25
CA SER A 34 -14.21 1.47 -8.01
C SER A 34 -14.48 2.03 -6.61
N SER A 35 -13.74 1.58 -5.61
CA SER A 35 -13.88 2.09 -4.23
C SER A 35 -13.41 3.54 -4.11
N VAL A 36 -12.27 3.89 -4.71
CA VAL A 36 -11.70 5.25 -4.67
C VAL A 36 -12.57 6.25 -5.40
N ALA A 37 -13.12 5.88 -6.56
CA ALA A 37 -14.02 6.74 -7.32
C ALA A 37 -15.24 7.20 -6.49
N LEU A 38 -15.75 6.33 -5.61
CA LEU A 38 -16.89 6.67 -4.74
C LEU A 38 -16.53 7.63 -3.60
N THR A 39 -15.25 7.81 -3.28
CA THR A 39 -14.82 8.77 -2.26
C THR A 39 -14.86 10.21 -2.78
N ASN A 40 -14.91 10.41 -4.10
CA ASN A 40 -14.79 11.70 -4.76
C ASN A 40 -13.51 12.47 -4.37
N THR A 41 -12.47 11.75 -3.92
CA THR A 41 -11.14 12.30 -3.63
C THR A 41 -10.46 12.68 -4.95
N ASN A 42 -9.93 13.90 -5.04
CA ASN A 42 -9.16 14.37 -6.18
C ASN A 42 -8.15 15.43 -5.75
N HIS A 43 -7.13 15.63 -6.59
CA HIS A 43 -6.05 16.59 -6.43
C HIS A 43 -5.74 17.20 -7.79
N ASP A 44 -5.24 18.44 -7.84
CA ASP A 44 -4.64 18.97 -9.08
C ASP A 44 -3.43 18.12 -9.48
N HIS A 45 -3.35 17.74 -10.76
CA HIS A 45 -2.30 16.86 -11.28
C HIS A 45 -0.96 17.58 -11.49
N ASP A 46 -0.94 18.91 -11.57
CA ASP A 46 0.29 19.70 -11.77
C ASP A 46 0.94 20.14 -10.44
N GLN A 47 0.44 19.65 -9.31
CA GLN A 47 1.05 19.90 -8.01
C GLN A 47 2.09 18.82 -7.66
N PRO A 48 3.13 19.15 -6.88
CA PRO A 48 4.10 18.14 -6.43
C PRO A 48 3.42 17.09 -5.54
N SER A 49 3.88 15.85 -5.64
CA SER A 49 3.37 14.77 -4.77
C SER A 49 3.55 15.13 -3.30
N HIS A 50 2.46 15.07 -2.54
CA HIS A 50 2.46 15.34 -1.10
C HIS A 50 2.96 14.13 -0.29
N LEU A 51 3.03 12.95 -0.90
CA LEU A 51 3.66 11.76 -0.32
C LEU A 51 5.16 11.79 -0.61
N THR A 52 5.88 12.61 0.14
CA THR A 52 7.32 12.82 -0.05
C THR A 52 8.15 11.69 0.57
N LEU A 53 9.22 11.30 -0.12
CA LEU A 53 10.20 10.36 0.39
C LEU A 53 11.41 11.13 0.90
N LYS A 54 11.94 10.71 2.05
CA LYS A 54 13.26 11.18 2.51
C LYS A 54 14.39 10.68 1.62
N ASN A 55 14.18 9.53 0.98
CA ASN A 55 15.12 8.91 0.05
C ASN A 55 14.35 8.06 -0.96
N ASP A 56 14.39 8.47 -2.22
CA ASP A 56 13.66 7.84 -3.33
C ASP A 56 14.14 6.41 -3.66
N SER A 57 15.32 6.03 -3.17
CA SER A 57 15.88 4.68 -3.41
C SER A 57 15.31 3.63 -2.47
N ILE A 58 14.74 3.99 -1.32
CA ILE A 58 14.32 3.02 -0.28
C ILE A 58 13.20 2.07 -0.76
N PRO A 59 12.14 2.55 -1.45
CA PRO A 59 11.10 1.66 -1.96
C PRO A 59 11.64 0.52 -2.85
N THR A 60 12.61 0.82 -3.71
CA THR A 60 13.16 -0.13 -4.69
C THR A 60 14.34 -0.94 -4.16
N SER A 61 15.16 -0.36 -3.29
CA SER A 61 16.35 -1.04 -2.74
C SER A 61 16.10 -1.85 -1.48
N ILE A 62 15.02 -1.54 -0.73
CA ILE A 62 14.71 -2.22 0.55
C ILE A 62 13.27 -2.74 0.56
N ASN A 63 12.27 -1.86 0.42
CA ASN A 63 10.88 -2.26 0.68
C ASN A 63 10.42 -3.39 -0.25
N LEU A 64 10.66 -3.23 -1.55
CA LEU A 64 10.33 -4.25 -2.55
C LEU A 64 11.15 -5.55 -2.35
N PRO A 65 12.49 -5.56 -2.34
CA PRO A 65 13.25 -6.80 -2.25
C PRO A 65 13.16 -7.53 -0.90
N VAL A 66 12.95 -6.81 0.22
CA VAL A 66 12.95 -7.41 1.57
C VAL A 66 11.54 -7.71 2.07
N TYR A 67 10.58 -6.84 1.77
CA TYR A 67 9.21 -6.88 2.32
C TYR A 67 8.12 -7.02 1.25
N ASP A 68 8.47 -7.22 -0.02
CA ASP A 68 7.53 -7.33 -1.15
C ASP A 68 6.64 -6.08 -1.34
N GLY A 69 7.20 -4.89 -1.04
CA GLY A 69 6.54 -3.60 -1.28
C GLY A 69 5.20 -3.45 -0.54
N PRO A 70 5.21 -3.42 0.81
CA PRO A 70 3.98 -3.40 1.62
C PRO A 70 3.09 -2.18 1.34
N GLU A 71 3.68 -1.06 0.93
CA GLU A 71 3.01 0.14 0.37
C GLU A 71 1.98 -0.09 -0.72
N GLN A 72 2.09 -1.17 -1.49
CA GLN A 72 1.12 -1.50 -2.53
C GLN A 72 -0.13 -2.18 -1.97
N ARG A 73 -0.09 -2.60 -0.70
CA ARG A 73 -1.14 -3.40 -0.05
C ARG A 73 -1.78 -2.69 1.13
N TYR A 74 -1.03 -1.90 1.90
CA TYR A 74 -1.62 -1.11 2.99
C TYR A 74 -2.30 0.17 2.49
N CYS A 75 -1.96 0.66 1.30
CA CYS A 75 -2.56 1.88 0.75
C CYS A 75 -4.01 1.61 0.35
N PRO A 76 -5.01 2.30 0.94
CA PRO A 76 -6.42 2.08 0.63
C PRO A 76 -6.87 2.79 -0.65
N ALA A 77 -6.00 3.57 -1.30
CA ALA A 77 -6.34 4.38 -2.47
C ALA A 77 -5.67 3.92 -3.77
N GLY A 78 -4.81 2.90 -3.71
CA GLY A 78 -3.84 2.66 -4.80
C GLY A 78 -2.84 3.82 -4.85
N ARG A 79 -1.72 3.65 -5.54
CA ARG A 79 -0.80 4.77 -5.73
C ARG A 79 -1.31 5.62 -6.90
N GLU A 80 -2.00 6.70 -6.57
CA GLU A 80 -2.11 7.90 -7.41
C GLU A 80 -1.18 8.98 -6.86
#